data_AF-A0A9P6MGF3-F1
#
_entry.id   AF-A0A9P6MGF3-F1
#
_cell.length_a   1.000
_cell.length_b   1.000
_cell.length_c   1.000
_cell.angle_alpha   90.00
_cell.angle_beta   90.00
_cell.angle_gamma   90.00
#
_symmetry.space_group_name_H-M   'P 1'
#
loop_
_entity.id
_entity.type
_entity.pdbx_description
1 polymer ?
#
loop_
_entity_poly.entity_id
_entity_poly.type
_entity_poly.pdbx_seq_one_letter_code
_entity_poly.pdbx_strand_id
1 'polypeptide(L)'
;MAALKSDEVTKSVKSNDILGELRQLRSKFYDPSTYLLCRALGNLTRQPAHQPYTVFNVAGCDRSNAGQEAAAAVVFNEIGKDILFKGDGATLARNVVVKARDQCSNAGDIRKTLDNILALFNAENSEMPIIGNTQLNKHLEDLARLLSRLLSRFITRANENAMVLLKTSLSPQYTSEDSDESE
;
A
#
# COMPACT_ATOMS: atom_id res chain seq x y z
N MET A 1 22.56 9.55 5.65
CA MET A 1 21.93 8.23 5.82
C MET A 1 22.81 7.15 5.21
N ALA A 2 23.83 6.67 5.93
CA ALA A 2 24.85 5.77 5.38
C ALA A 2 25.16 4.58 6.30
N ALA A 3 24.14 3.95 6.89
CA ALA A 3 24.32 2.88 7.87
C ALA A 3 23.48 1.61 7.63
N LEU A 4 23.05 1.36 6.38
CA LEU A 4 22.32 0.12 6.02
C LEU A 4 23.00 -0.66 4.88
N LYS A 5 24.25 -0.35 4.53
CA LYS A 5 24.90 -0.87 3.32
C LYS A 5 25.83 -2.08 3.52
N SER A 6 25.94 -2.67 4.71
CA SER A 6 27.01 -3.65 4.98
C SER A 6 26.62 -4.93 5.72
N ASP A 7 25.35 -5.34 5.72
CA ASP A 7 24.98 -6.63 6.35
C ASP A 7 24.38 -7.61 5.33
N GLU A 8 25.19 -8.62 4.97
CA GLU A 8 24.94 -9.61 3.94
C GLU A 8 23.83 -10.62 4.32
N VAL A 9 23.42 -10.64 5.59
CA VAL A 9 22.34 -11.49 6.12
C VAL A 9 20.95 -10.86 5.91
N THR A 10 20.86 -9.58 5.53
CA THR A 10 19.60 -8.82 5.41
C THR A 10 18.95 -8.89 4.03
N LYS A 11 19.18 -9.96 3.26
CA LYS A 11 18.79 -10.02 1.83
C LYS A 11 17.29 -10.14 1.54
N SER A 12 16.41 -10.21 2.53
CA SER A 12 14.96 -10.10 2.28
C SER A 12 14.17 -9.83 3.56
N VAL A 13 14.17 -8.57 4.01
CA VAL A 13 12.92 -8.05 4.58
C VAL A 13 11.98 -7.97 3.38
N LYS A 14 10.94 -8.80 3.35
CA LYS A 14 9.97 -8.83 2.23
C LYS A 14 9.59 -7.38 1.94
N SER A 15 9.90 -6.89 0.75
CA SER A 15 9.75 -5.47 0.38
C SER A 15 8.34 -4.92 0.63
N ASN A 16 7.32 -5.80 0.67
CA ASN A 16 5.96 -5.47 1.07
C ASN A 16 5.82 -5.01 2.54
N ASP A 17 6.65 -5.50 3.46
CA ASP A 17 6.61 -5.10 4.87
C ASP A 17 7.03 -3.63 5.02
N ILE A 18 8.06 -3.20 4.28
CA ILE A 18 8.57 -1.82 4.29
C ILE A 18 7.56 -0.85 3.64
N LEU A 19 6.79 -1.28 2.65
CA LEU A 19 5.72 -0.46 2.07
C LEU A 19 4.60 -0.15 3.06
N GLY A 20 4.37 -1.03 4.05
CA GLY A 20 3.43 -0.78 5.16
C GLY A 20 3.92 0.29 6.15
N GLU A 21 5.23 0.56 6.15
CA GLU A 21 5.87 1.55 7.03
C GLU A 21 5.85 2.97 6.46
N LEU A 22 5.63 3.10 5.14
CA LEU A 22 5.49 4.39 4.45
C LEU A 22 4.38 5.23 5.06
N ARG A 23 4.63 6.54 5.17
CA ARG A 23 3.65 7.50 5.63
C ARG A 23 2.40 7.45 4.74
N GLN A 24 1.24 7.28 5.36
CA GLN A 24 -0.03 7.25 4.65
C GLN A 24 -0.52 8.68 4.36
N LEU A 25 0.10 9.33 3.38
CA LEU A 25 -0.44 10.56 2.79
C LEU A 25 -1.14 10.21 1.47
N ARG A 26 -2.34 10.74 1.28
CA ARG A 26 -3.11 10.62 0.01
C ARG A 26 -2.88 11.85 -0.89
N SER A 27 -1.72 12.49 -0.73
CA SER A 27 -1.36 13.77 -1.35
C SER A 27 0.14 14.01 -1.30
N LYS A 28 0.62 14.95 -2.11
CA LYS A 28 2.04 15.37 -2.14
C LYS A 28 3.01 14.24 -2.51
N PHE A 29 2.62 13.35 -3.40
CA PHE A 29 3.45 12.29 -3.98
C PHE A 29 4.69 12.81 -4.74
N TYR A 30 4.75 14.11 -5.05
CA TYR A 30 5.97 14.72 -5.59
C TYR A 30 7.03 15.02 -4.52
N ASP A 31 6.69 14.96 -3.23
CA ASP A 31 7.54 15.38 -2.12
C ASP A 31 8.17 14.15 -1.42
N PRO A 32 9.50 14.11 -1.22
CA PRO A 32 10.16 12.97 -0.56
C PRO A 32 9.62 12.67 0.85
N SER A 33 9.11 13.66 1.58
CA SER A 33 8.56 13.48 2.92
C SER A 33 7.31 12.59 2.95
N THR A 34 6.64 12.40 1.82
CA THR A 34 5.52 11.47 1.64
C THR A 34 5.95 10.01 1.77
N TYR A 35 7.23 9.72 1.54
CA TYR A 35 7.77 8.37 1.51
C TYR A 35 8.65 8.05 2.71
N LEU A 36 8.61 8.89 3.76
CA LEU A 36 9.29 8.60 5.01
C LEU A 36 8.67 7.36 5.67
N LEU A 37 9.53 6.49 6.19
CA LEU A 37 9.16 5.37 7.03
C LEU A 37 8.83 5.90 8.42
N CYS A 38 7.55 6.18 8.66
CA CYS A 38 7.08 6.81 9.90
C CYS A 38 6.34 5.84 10.82
N ARG A 39 6.15 4.59 10.41
CA ARG A 39 5.48 3.57 11.21
C ARG A 39 6.50 2.50 11.56
N ALA A 40 6.63 2.22 12.86
CA ALA A 40 7.34 1.04 13.31
C ALA A 40 6.36 -0.14 13.30
N LEU A 41 6.68 -1.19 12.55
CA LEU A 41 5.95 -2.46 12.66
C LEU A 41 6.59 -3.29 13.78
N GLY A 42 5.82 -3.58 14.83
CA GLY A 42 6.21 -4.53 15.85
C GLY A 42 5.95 -5.98 15.41
N ASN A 43 6.42 -6.96 16.19
CA ASN A 43 6.24 -8.38 15.88
C ASN A 43 4.77 -8.78 15.67
N LEU A 44 3.84 -8.15 16.40
CA LEU A 44 2.39 -8.36 16.29
C LEU A 44 1.79 -7.78 15.01
N THR A 45 2.28 -6.62 14.55
CA THR A 45 1.77 -5.93 13.35
C THR A 45 2.52 -6.33 12.09
N ARG A 46 3.50 -7.25 12.18
CA ARG A 46 4.29 -7.70 11.03
C ARG A 46 3.50 -8.61 10.10
N GLN A 47 2.50 -9.32 10.64
CA GLN A 47 1.59 -10.14 9.85
C GLN A 47 0.69 -9.25 8.99
N PRO A 48 0.50 -9.54 7.69
CA PRO A 48 -0.32 -8.72 6.79
C PRO A 48 -1.75 -8.47 7.28
N ALA A 49 -2.33 -9.40 8.03
CA ALA A 49 -3.66 -9.26 8.63
C ALA A 49 -3.76 -8.15 9.68
N HIS A 50 -2.63 -7.73 10.25
CA HIS A 50 -2.52 -6.73 11.31
C HIS A 50 -1.84 -5.43 10.85
N GLN A 51 -1.48 -5.34 9.56
CA GLN A 51 -0.92 -4.13 8.99
C GLN A 51 -2.04 -3.16 8.57
N PRO A 52 -1.96 -1.87 8.92
CA PRO A 52 -2.87 -0.88 8.39
C PRO A 52 -2.68 -0.74 6.87
N TYR A 53 -3.79 -0.83 6.13
CA TYR A 53 -3.80 -0.71 4.68
C TYR A 53 -3.52 0.73 4.23
N THR A 54 -2.58 0.88 3.32
CA THR A 54 -2.18 2.13 2.65
C THR A 54 -2.35 1.99 1.14
N VAL A 55 -2.28 3.11 0.41
CA VAL A 55 -2.27 3.07 -1.06
C VAL A 55 -1.07 2.26 -1.60
N PHE A 56 0.02 2.16 -0.84
CA PHE A 56 1.26 1.52 -1.26
C PHE A 56 1.28 0.00 -1.04
N ASN A 57 0.59 -0.53 -0.01
CA ASN A 57 0.62 -1.97 0.32
C ASN A 57 -0.69 -2.72 -0.02
N VAL A 58 -1.77 -2.03 -0.38
CA VAL A 58 -3.07 -2.68 -0.66
C VAL A 58 -3.03 -3.63 -1.86
N ALA A 59 -2.12 -3.44 -2.81
CA ALA A 59 -1.94 -4.34 -3.97
C ALA A 59 -1.48 -5.76 -3.60
N GLY A 60 -0.87 -5.92 -2.42
CA GLY A 60 -0.35 -7.19 -1.90
C GLY A 60 -1.36 -8.01 -1.10
N CYS A 61 -2.57 -7.51 -0.91
CA CYS A 61 -3.60 -8.20 -0.13
C CYS A 61 -4.63 -8.93 -1.01
N ASP A 62 -5.31 -9.89 -0.39
CA ASP A 62 -6.14 -10.90 -1.06
C ASP A 62 -7.12 -10.28 -2.07
N ARG A 63 -6.93 -10.66 -3.35
CA ARG A 63 -7.43 -9.96 -4.54
C ARG A 63 -8.82 -10.40 -4.96
N SER A 64 -9.48 -11.22 -4.16
CA SER A 64 -10.70 -11.92 -4.54
C SER A 64 -11.88 -11.01 -4.94
N ASN A 65 -11.81 -9.69 -4.69
CA ASN A 65 -12.85 -8.73 -5.12
C ASN A 65 -12.30 -7.35 -5.56
N ALA A 66 -11.01 -7.21 -5.85
CA ALA A 66 -10.46 -5.91 -6.26
C ALA A 66 -10.68 -5.73 -7.78
N GLY A 67 -11.68 -4.93 -8.15
CA GLY A 67 -11.96 -4.59 -9.54
C GLY A 67 -10.89 -3.64 -10.12
N GLN A 68 -11.31 -2.51 -10.66
CA GLN A 68 -10.38 -1.51 -11.21
C GLN A 68 -9.44 -0.92 -10.14
N GLU A 69 -9.81 -1.03 -8.87
CA GLU A 69 -9.03 -0.54 -7.75
C GLU A 69 -7.72 -1.34 -7.55
N ALA A 70 -7.68 -2.62 -7.98
CA ALA A 70 -6.42 -3.38 -7.98
C ALA A 70 -5.40 -2.77 -8.95
N ALA A 71 -5.84 -2.26 -10.09
CA ALA A 71 -4.95 -1.61 -11.06
C ALA A 71 -4.32 -0.34 -10.48
N ALA A 72 -5.13 0.50 -9.84
CA ALA A 72 -4.64 1.71 -9.18
C ALA A 72 -3.66 1.38 -8.05
N ALA A 73 -3.95 0.33 -7.27
CA ALA A 73 -3.08 -0.13 -6.20
C ALA A 73 -1.69 -0.59 -6.71
N VAL A 74 -1.64 -1.27 -7.86
CA VAL A 74 -0.37 -1.70 -8.48
C VAL A 74 0.51 -0.50 -8.82
N VAL A 75 -0.06 0.60 -9.34
CA VAL A 75 0.70 1.82 -9.66
C VAL A 75 1.35 2.40 -8.40
N PHE A 76 0.60 2.55 -7.31
CA PHE A 76 1.17 3.05 -6.06
C PHE A 76 2.20 2.09 -5.46
N ASN A 77 1.97 0.79 -5.53
CA ASN A 77 2.92 -0.21 -5.04
C ASN A 77 4.27 -0.10 -5.76
N GLU A 78 4.27 0.04 -7.09
CA GLU A 78 5.50 0.22 -7.87
C GLU A 78 6.17 1.56 -7.59
N ILE A 79 5.40 2.66 -7.47
CA ILE A 79 5.93 3.98 -7.06
C ILE A 79 6.64 3.88 -5.70
N GLY A 80 6.01 3.24 -4.72
CA GLY A 80 6.58 3.08 -3.39
C GLY A 80 7.88 2.27 -3.41
N LYS A 81 7.92 1.17 -4.18
CA LYS A 81 9.14 0.36 -4.34
C LYS A 81 10.26 1.15 -5.00
N ASP A 82 9.96 1.86 -6.09
CA ASP A 82 10.97 2.57 -6.86
C ASP A 82 11.58 3.71 -6.02
N ILE A 83 10.77 4.41 -5.22
CA ILE A 83 11.25 5.44 -4.29
C ILE A 83 12.06 4.85 -3.15
N LEU A 84 11.65 3.71 -2.58
CA LEU A 84 12.45 3.05 -1.55
C LEU A 84 13.82 2.60 -2.07
N PHE A 85 13.91 2.23 -3.35
CA PHE A 85 15.16 1.75 -3.95
C PHE A 85 16.04 2.88 -4.51
N LYS A 86 15.44 3.89 -5.16
CA LYS A 86 16.16 4.95 -5.90
C LYS A 86 16.08 6.34 -5.25
N GLY A 87 15.25 6.54 -4.23
CA GLY A 87 15.04 7.83 -3.58
C GLY A 87 14.53 8.89 -4.56
N ASP A 88 15.19 10.06 -4.59
CA ASP A 88 14.84 11.18 -5.47
C ASP A 88 14.99 10.86 -6.97
N GLY A 89 15.78 9.82 -7.31
CA GLY A 89 15.95 9.33 -8.68
C GLY A 89 14.84 8.39 -9.16
N ALA A 90 13.77 8.24 -8.39
CA ALA A 90 12.68 7.31 -8.72
C ALA A 90 11.82 7.77 -9.90
N THR A 91 11.44 6.80 -10.71
CA THR A 91 10.71 6.99 -11.95
C THR A 91 9.48 6.09 -12.03
N LEU A 92 8.41 6.62 -12.62
CA LEU A 92 7.23 5.84 -12.97
C LEU A 92 7.40 5.36 -14.41
N ALA A 93 7.45 4.04 -14.59
CA ALA A 93 7.56 3.44 -15.91
C ALA A 93 6.19 3.35 -16.62
N ARG A 94 6.16 3.73 -17.90
CA ARG A 94 4.95 3.77 -18.73
C ARG A 94 4.25 2.43 -18.82
N ASN A 95 5.03 1.35 -18.91
CA ASN A 95 4.52 -0.01 -18.99
C ASN A 95 3.69 -0.41 -17.75
N VAL A 96 4.03 0.09 -16.56
CA VAL A 96 3.27 -0.15 -15.32
C VAL A 96 1.89 0.47 -15.45
N VAL A 97 1.81 1.71 -15.93
CA VAL A 97 0.54 2.43 -16.10
C VAL A 97 -0.31 1.80 -17.20
N VAL A 98 0.29 1.37 -18.33
CA VAL A 98 -0.42 0.65 -19.39
C VAL A 98 -1.03 -0.65 -18.86
N LYS A 99 -0.23 -1.49 -18.19
CA LYS A 99 -0.71 -2.76 -17.62
C LYS A 99 -1.85 -2.55 -16.63
N ALA A 100 -1.74 -1.54 -15.76
CA ALA A 100 -2.82 -1.19 -14.83
C ALA A 100 -4.08 -0.74 -15.59
N ARG A 101 -3.92 0.12 -16.58
CA ARG A 101 -5.02 0.63 -17.41
C ARG A 101 -5.77 -0.50 -18.11
N ASP A 102 -5.05 -1.47 -18.67
CA ASP A 102 -5.63 -2.59 -19.41
C ASP A 102 -6.37 -3.60 -18.52
N GLN A 103 -6.10 -3.60 -17.21
CA GLN A 103 -6.88 -4.34 -16.22
C GLN A 103 -8.21 -3.67 -15.87
N CYS A 104 -8.42 -2.42 -16.30
CA CYS A 104 -9.65 -1.68 -16.03
C CYS A 104 -10.69 -1.86 -17.15
N SER A 105 -11.96 -2.05 -16.81
CA SER A 105 -13.06 -1.98 -17.79
C SER A 105 -13.13 -0.60 -18.46
N ASN A 106 -13.71 -0.54 -19.67
CA ASN A 106 -13.65 0.64 -20.55
C ASN A 106 -14.29 1.93 -20.01
N ALA A 107 -15.05 1.88 -18.91
CA ALA A 107 -15.91 2.98 -18.45
C ALA A 107 -15.73 3.36 -16.96
N GLY A 108 -14.50 3.44 -16.47
CA GLY A 108 -14.23 3.79 -15.06
C GLY A 108 -13.36 5.02 -14.85
N ASP A 109 -13.60 5.75 -13.76
CA ASP A 109 -12.82 6.95 -13.40
C ASP A 109 -11.35 6.62 -13.11
N ILE A 110 -11.06 5.41 -12.62
CA ILE A 110 -9.69 4.92 -12.45
C ILE A 110 -9.01 4.82 -13.81
N ARG A 111 -9.67 4.21 -14.80
CA ARG A 111 -9.14 4.10 -16.15
C ARG A 111 -8.87 5.47 -16.77
N LYS A 112 -9.82 6.40 -16.66
CA LYS A 112 -9.64 7.79 -17.15
C LYS A 112 -8.44 8.47 -16.49
N THR A 113 -8.26 8.27 -15.18
CA THR A 113 -7.12 8.83 -14.45
C THR A 113 -5.81 8.21 -14.92
N LEU A 114 -5.78 6.90 -15.20
CA LEU A 114 -4.62 6.22 -15.77
C LEU A 114 -4.34 6.67 -17.21
N ASP A 115 -5.37 6.88 -18.03
CA ASP A 115 -5.24 7.44 -19.39
C ASP A 115 -4.65 8.88 -19.33
N ASN A 116 -5.05 9.71 -18.37
CA ASN A 116 -4.46 11.03 -18.14
C ASN A 116 -2.98 10.95 -17.73
N ILE A 117 -2.62 9.99 -16.87
CA ILE A 117 -1.21 9.74 -16.51
C ILE A 117 -0.43 9.28 -17.75
N LEU A 118 -1.01 8.42 -18.59
CA LEU A 118 -0.37 7.98 -19.84
C LEU A 118 -0.11 9.14 -20.80
N ALA A 119 -0.99 10.13 -20.83
CA ALA A 119 -0.83 11.33 -21.64
C ALA A 119 0.31 12.27 -21.17
N LEU A 120 0.78 12.13 -19.92
CA LEU A 120 1.93 12.88 -19.41
C LEU A 120 3.28 12.31 -19.87
N PHE A 121 3.33 11.08 -20.41
CA PHE A 121 4.57 10.53 -20.94
C PHE A 121 4.90 11.19 -22.29
N ASN A 122 6.14 11.67 -22.41
CA ASN A 122 6.67 12.10 -23.70
C ASN A 122 6.80 10.90 -24.64
N ALA A 123 6.63 11.10 -25.95
CA ALA A 123 6.71 10.03 -26.95
C ALA A 123 8.05 9.27 -26.93
N GLU A 124 9.12 9.93 -26.51
CA GLU A 124 10.49 9.39 -26.49
C GLU A 124 10.87 8.75 -25.15
N ASN A 125 10.16 9.07 -24.05
CA ASN A 125 10.53 8.64 -22.70
C ASN A 125 9.56 7.58 -22.19
N SER A 126 10.08 6.38 -21.92
CA SER A 126 9.32 5.30 -21.29
C SER A 126 9.13 5.48 -19.78
N GLU A 127 9.73 6.51 -19.19
CA GLU A 127 9.76 6.77 -17.75
C GLU A 127 9.57 8.27 -17.49
N MET A 128 8.97 8.60 -16.34
CA MET A 128 8.88 9.99 -15.87
C MET A 128 9.30 10.09 -14.40
N PRO A 129 9.92 11.20 -13.96
CA PRO A 129 10.26 11.38 -12.55
C PRO A 129 9.00 11.45 -11.69
N ILE A 130 9.07 10.87 -10.49
CA ILE A 130 7.99 10.93 -9.50
C ILE A 130 8.17 12.15 -8.60
N ILE A 131 9.36 12.28 -8.01
CA ILE A 131 9.71 13.41 -7.14
C ILE A 131 9.83 14.70 -7.96
N GLY A 132 9.29 15.80 -7.44
CA GLY A 132 9.23 17.10 -8.12
C GLY A 132 8.18 17.20 -9.24
N ASN A 133 7.51 16.11 -9.62
CA ASN A 133 6.52 16.11 -10.70
C ASN A 133 5.11 16.44 -10.19
N THR A 134 4.80 17.74 -10.16
CA THR A 134 3.51 18.25 -9.66
C THR A 134 2.32 17.91 -10.57
N GLN A 135 2.54 17.75 -11.88
CA GLN A 135 1.49 17.35 -12.83
C GLN A 135 1.07 15.90 -12.59
N LEU A 136 2.04 14.99 -12.47
CA LEU A 136 1.78 13.61 -12.09
C LEU A 136 1.09 13.54 -10.72
N ASN A 137 1.56 14.33 -9.75
CA ASN A 137 0.98 14.36 -8.41
C ASN A 137 -0.52 14.63 -8.40
N LYS A 138 -1.01 15.55 -9.24
CA LYS A 138 -2.44 15.86 -9.32
C LYS A 138 -3.26 14.61 -9.67
N HIS A 139 -2.80 13.84 -10.64
CA HIS A 139 -3.47 12.60 -11.04
C HIS A 139 -3.29 11.47 -10.02
N LEU A 140 -2.14 11.41 -9.33
CA LEU A 140 -1.95 10.47 -8.22
C LEU A 140 -2.88 10.81 -7.04
N GLU A 141 -3.11 12.08 -6.74
CA GLU A 141 -4.09 12.50 -5.73
C GLU A 141 -5.52 12.07 -6.09
N ASP A 142 -5.91 12.26 -7.35
CA ASP A 142 -7.21 11.79 -7.84
C ASP A 142 -7.32 10.26 -7.77
N LEU A 143 -6.27 9.53 -8.17
CA LEU A 143 -6.21 8.08 -8.11
C LEU A 143 -6.27 7.55 -6.66
N ALA A 144 -5.58 8.21 -5.73
CA ALA A 144 -5.62 7.91 -4.31
C ALA A 144 -7.00 8.18 -3.68
N ARG A 145 -7.69 9.22 -4.14
CA ARG A 145 -9.07 9.53 -3.73
C ARG A 145 -10.03 8.45 -4.21
N LEU A 146 -9.89 7.97 -5.44
CA LEU A 146 -10.69 6.86 -5.97
C LEU A 146 -10.42 5.56 -5.19
N LEU A 147 -9.15 5.26 -4.90
CA LEU A 147 -8.74 4.13 -4.06
C LEU A 147 -9.22 4.22 -2.61
N SER A 148 -9.56 5.41 -2.12
CA SER A 148 -10.04 5.60 -0.75
C SER A 148 -11.31 4.81 -0.46
N ARG A 149 -12.16 4.58 -1.47
CA ARG A 149 -13.37 3.72 -1.35
C ARG A 149 -13.03 2.24 -1.18
N LEU A 150 -11.95 1.79 -1.82
CA LEU A 150 -11.41 0.45 -1.62
C LEU A 150 -10.83 0.34 -0.21
N LEU A 151 -9.94 1.27 0.15
CA LEU A 151 -9.29 1.30 1.45
C LEU A 151 -10.30 1.39 2.59
N SER A 152 -11.41 2.13 2.46
CA SER A 152 -12.44 2.14 3.50
C SER A 152 -13.05 0.76 3.72
N ARG A 153 -13.34 0.00 2.65
CA ARG A 153 -13.91 -1.36 2.78
C ARG A 153 -12.92 -2.33 3.42
N PHE A 154 -11.66 -2.29 2.98
CA PHE A 154 -10.63 -3.15 3.55
C PHE A 154 -10.23 -2.75 4.96
N ILE A 155 -10.10 -1.46 5.27
CA ILE A 155 -9.80 -0.98 6.63
C ILE A 155 -10.95 -1.36 7.56
N THR A 156 -12.22 -1.19 7.17
CA THR A 156 -13.35 -1.64 7.98
C THR A 156 -13.27 -3.14 8.25
N ARG A 157 -13.07 -3.97 7.21
CA ARG A 157 -13.00 -5.43 7.35
C ARG A 157 -11.76 -5.91 8.11
N ALA A 158 -10.62 -5.24 7.96
CA ALA A 158 -9.40 -5.53 8.68
C ALA A 158 -9.50 -5.12 10.14
N ASN A 159 -10.14 -3.98 10.43
CA ASN A 159 -10.44 -3.57 11.81
C ASN A 159 -11.43 -4.55 12.45
N GLU A 160 -12.47 -5.00 11.73
CA GLU A 160 -13.38 -6.05 12.20
C GLU A 160 -12.63 -7.35 12.50
N ASN A 161 -11.76 -7.81 11.60
CA ASN A 161 -10.96 -9.03 11.80
C ASN A 161 -9.96 -8.88 12.97
N ALA A 162 -9.29 -7.74 13.08
CA ALA A 162 -8.40 -7.45 14.20
C ALA A 162 -9.18 -7.41 15.52
N MET A 163 -10.39 -6.84 15.53
CA MET A 163 -11.26 -6.86 16.71
C MET A 163 -11.73 -8.26 17.08
N VAL A 164 -12.03 -9.12 16.10
CA VAL A 164 -12.34 -10.54 16.34
C VAL A 164 -11.13 -11.24 16.96
N LEU A 165 -9.94 -11.09 16.39
CA LEU A 165 -8.71 -11.72 16.89
C LEU A 165 -8.31 -11.20 18.28
N LEU A 166 -8.50 -9.91 18.55
CA LEU A 166 -8.30 -9.32 19.88
C LEU A 166 -9.34 -9.85 20.86
N LYS A 167 -10.61 -9.96 20.48
CA LYS A 167 -11.64 -10.57 21.33
C LYS A 167 -11.33 -12.03 21.62
N THR A 168 -10.87 -12.80 20.64
CA THR A 168 -10.51 -14.21 20.84
C THR A 168 -9.27 -14.36 21.71
N SER A 169 -8.27 -13.49 21.59
CA SER A 169 -7.04 -13.54 22.40
C SER A 169 -7.19 -12.94 23.79
N LEU A 170 -8.17 -12.04 24.01
CA LEU A 170 -8.49 -11.42 25.30
C LEU A 170 -9.69 -12.06 26.01
N SER A 171 -10.38 -13.02 25.38
CA SER A 171 -11.42 -13.80 26.06
C SER A 171 -10.74 -14.69 27.10
N PRO A 172 -11.02 -14.53 28.41
CA PRO A 172 -10.46 -15.42 29.41
C PRO A 172 -10.93 -16.85 29.13
N GLN A 173 -9.98 -17.79 29.04
CA GLN A 173 -10.28 -19.20 29.18
C GLN A 173 -10.79 -19.41 30.62
N TYR A 174 -12.09 -19.21 30.84
CA TYR A 174 -12.77 -19.77 32.00
C TYR A 174 -12.89 -21.28 31.73
N THR A 175 -11.81 -22.01 32.00
CA THR A 175 -11.94 -23.40 32.42
C THR A 175 -12.59 -23.34 33.79
N SER A 176 -13.87 -23.71 33.85
CA SER A 176 -14.54 -24.12 35.07
C SER A 176 -13.82 -25.35 35.61
N GLU A 177 -12.81 -25.14 36.44
CA GLU A 177 -12.36 -26.14 37.38
C GLU A 177 -12.96 -25.79 38.75
N ASP A 178 -13.41 -26.84 39.41
CA ASP A 178 -13.87 -26.93 40.80
C ASP A 178 -15.33 -26.55 41.09
N SER A 179 -16.23 -27.42 40.64
CA SER A 179 -17.39 -27.79 41.45
C SER A 179 -17.02 -28.98 42.32
N ASP A 180 -16.28 -28.73 43.40
CA ASP A 180 -16.20 -29.59 44.57
C ASP A 180 -16.51 -28.71 45.78
N GLU A 181 -17.75 -28.81 46.27
CA GLU A 181 -18.15 -28.66 47.68
C GLU A 181 -19.68 -28.67 47.78
N SER A 182 -20.24 -29.83 48.11
CA SER A 182 -21.51 -29.96 48.82
C SER A 182 -21.57 -31.36 49.42
N GLU A 183 -21.49 -31.38 50.74
CA GLU A 183 -21.56 -32.50 51.69
C GLU A 183 -22.77 -33.44 51.50
#